data_AF-A0A1Y2HIY4-F1
#
_entry.id   AF-A0A1Y2HIY4-F1
#
_cell.length_a   1.000
_cell.length_b   1.000
_cell.length_c   1.000
_cell.angle_alpha   90.00
_cell.angle_beta   90.00
_cell.angle_gamma   90.00
#
_symmetry.space_group_name_H-M   'P 1'
#
loop_
_entity.id
_entity.type
_entity.pdbx_description
1 polymer ?
#
loop_
_entity_poly.entity_id
_entity_poly.type
_entity_poly.pdbx_seq_one_letter_code
_entity_poly.pdbx_strand_id
1 'polypeptide(L)'
;PPPPPTLVFSHHALGYAKRSPVRLVPVPTDHQWKATSAGEDAFFSRFNALGVCDGVGGWQGQENANAGLFARKLMHYCSAELDERPRATFGVGGNTGGVFPQEVLERAYHKTMDDAQREGFVGSTTALLALLTNGNELRIANLGDCGLVVIRQGEFVFRTEEQVHSFNYPYQLGTAAQDTPALAHAFALHAHHGDILVMASDGVWDNVFEEDVLRIVREHVGRTCQPTSHCRGDCANGQGAGEDTRGASPFQSRALREGLYYQGGKTDDIAVVVAVVRD
;
A
#
# COMPACT_ATOMS: atom_id res chain seq x y z
N PRO A 1 -33.37 -4.25 -1.64
CA PRO A 1 -31.91 -4.56 -1.54
C PRO A 1 -31.17 -3.53 -2.39
N PRO A 2 -30.08 -2.91 -1.93
CA PRO A 2 -29.25 -2.11 -2.83
C PRO A 2 -28.74 -3.00 -3.98
N PRO A 3 -28.57 -2.47 -5.20
CA PRO A 3 -27.99 -3.24 -6.28
C PRO A 3 -26.62 -3.79 -5.85
N PRO A 4 -26.22 -4.99 -6.30
CA PRO A 4 -24.87 -5.48 -6.07
C PRO A 4 -23.86 -4.44 -6.60
N PRO A 5 -22.66 -4.33 -5.97
CA PRO A 5 -21.59 -3.52 -6.54
C PRO A 5 -21.39 -3.97 -7.98
N THR A 6 -21.40 -3.03 -8.91
CA THR A 6 -21.16 -3.34 -10.32
C THR A 6 -19.74 -3.76 -10.57
N LEU A 7 -18.80 -3.37 -9.70
CA LEU A 7 -17.40 -3.76 -9.77
C LEU A 7 -16.82 -4.13 -8.39
N VAL A 8 -15.94 -5.12 -8.37
CA VAL A 8 -15.20 -5.63 -7.22
C VAL A 8 -13.74 -5.89 -7.61
N PHE A 9 -12.87 -6.00 -6.61
CA PHE A 9 -11.49 -6.41 -6.77
C PHE A 9 -11.38 -7.94 -6.70
N SER A 10 -10.85 -8.53 -7.77
CA SER A 10 -10.16 -9.81 -7.69
C SER A 10 -8.69 -9.50 -7.38
N HIS A 11 -8.22 -9.85 -6.18
CA HIS A 11 -6.92 -9.40 -5.68
C HIS A 11 -6.03 -10.54 -5.19
N HIS A 12 -4.73 -10.25 -5.15
CA HIS A 12 -3.75 -11.02 -4.41
C HIS A 12 -2.80 -10.05 -3.73
N ALA A 13 -2.14 -10.52 -2.69
CA ALA A 13 -1.17 -9.73 -1.96
C ALA A 13 -0.04 -10.63 -1.52
N LEU A 14 1.17 -10.08 -1.49
CA LEU A 14 2.37 -10.78 -1.11
C LEU A 14 3.26 -9.84 -0.31
N GLY A 15 3.82 -10.37 0.77
CA GLY A 15 4.76 -9.67 1.63
C GLY A 15 6.12 -10.34 1.63
N TYR A 16 7.19 -9.53 1.67
CA TYR A 16 8.55 -9.97 1.92
C TYR A 16 9.20 -9.17 3.04
N ALA A 17 9.84 -9.88 3.95
CA ALA A 17 10.47 -9.28 5.14
C ALA A 17 12.00 -9.43 5.05
N LYS A 18 12.72 -8.32 4.94
CA LYS A 18 14.18 -8.24 4.67
C LYS A 18 15.04 -8.95 5.71
N ARG A 19 14.56 -9.01 6.96
CA ARG A 19 15.26 -9.62 8.11
C ARG A 19 14.67 -10.97 8.55
N SER A 20 13.65 -11.50 7.85
CA SER A 20 12.96 -12.73 8.27
C SER A 20 13.53 -13.98 7.61
N PRO A 21 13.67 -15.11 8.33
CA PRO A 21 13.97 -16.41 7.73
C PRO A 21 12.79 -16.95 6.90
N VAL A 22 11.56 -16.56 7.24
CA VAL A 22 10.36 -16.80 6.43
C VAL A 22 10.16 -15.57 5.56
N ARG A 23 10.75 -15.63 4.37
CA ARG A 23 10.84 -14.50 3.44
C ARG A 23 9.52 -14.15 2.76
N LEU A 24 8.61 -15.10 2.58
CA LEU A 24 7.27 -14.82 2.03
C LEU A 24 6.24 -14.96 3.14
N VAL A 25 5.53 -13.88 3.45
CA VAL A 25 4.45 -13.91 4.45
C VAL A 25 3.11 -14.07 3.73
N PRO A 26 2.48 -15.26 3.79
CA PRO A 26 1.10 -15.40 3.32
C PRO A 26 0.14 -14.69 4.28
N VAL A 27 -0.99 -14.24 3.75
CA VAL A 27 -2.08 -13.66 4.57
C VAL A 27 -2.43 -14.63 5.70
N PRO A 28 -2.38 -14.23 6.99
CA PRO A 28 -2.69 -15.10 8.11
C PRO A 28 -4.09 -15.68 7.98
N THR A 29 -4.24 -16.98 8.25
CA THR A 29 -5.56 -17.63 8.32
C THR A 29 -6.28 -17.39 9.64
N ASP A 30 -5.60 -16.80 10.63
CA ASP A 30 -6.20 -16.43 11.92
C ASP A 30 -6.98 -15.11 11.77
N HIS A 31 -8.28 -15.17 12.02
CA HIS A 31 -9.23 -14.06 11.90
C HIS A 31 -9.01 -12.93 12.92
N GLN A 32 -8.05 -13.06 13.84
CA GLN A 32 -7.76 -12.03 14.83
C GLN A 32 -7.32 -10.70 14.17
N TRP A 33 -6.53 -10.77 13.10
CA TRP A 33 -6.00 -9.59 12.42
C TRP A 33 -6.50 -9.52 10.98
N LYS A 34 -7.03 -8.37 10.61
CA LYS A 34 -7.50 -8.08 9.24
C LYS A 34 -6.38 -7.63 8.29
N ALA A 35 -5.17 -7.44 8.82
CA ALA A 35 -3.99 -7.03 8.07
C ALA A 35 -2.84 -8.03 8.27
N THR A 36 -2.02 -8.15 7.24
CA THR A 36 -0.83 -8.99 7.17
C THR A 36 0.40 -8.12 7.36
N SER A 37 1.36 -8.58 8.15
CA SER A 37 2.67 -7.93 8.28
C SER A 37 3.69 -8.56 7.35
N ALA A 38 4.59 -7.76 6.82
CA ALA A 38 5.72 -8.17 5.99
C ALA A 38 6.98 -7.45 6.48
N GLY A 39 7.52 -7.88 7.62
CA GLY A 39 8.59 -7.12 8.28
C GLY A 39 8.00 -5.91 9.00
N GLU A 40 8.49 -4.72 8.69
CA GLU A 40 7.95 -3.44 9.16
C GLU A 40 6.77 -2.95 8.28
N ASP A 41 6.59 -3.51 7.08
CA ASP A 41 5.44 -3.25 6.22
C ASP A 41 4.17 -3.96 6.70
N ALA A 42 3.01 -3.42 6.30
CA ALA A 42 1.73 -4.10 6.44
C ALA A 42 0.77 -3.82 5.28
N PHE A 43 -0.15 -4.75 5.05
CA PHE A 43 -1.18 -4.60 4.02
C PHE A 43 -2.48 -5.31 4.38
N PHE A 44 -3.57 -4.90 3.73
CA PHE A 44 -4.82 -5.64 3.71
C PHE A 44 -5.44 -5.62 2.31
N SER A 45 -6.28 -6.60 2.03
CA SER A 45 -7.00 -6.70 0.76
C SER A 45 -8.43 -7.19 0.99
N ARG A 46 -9.41 -6.46 0.46
CA ARG A 46 -10.84 -6.76 0.49
C ARG A 46 -11.40 -6.68 -0.93
N PHE A 47 -12.59 -7.23 -1.11
CA PHE A 47 -13.31 -7.18 -2.39
C PHE A 47 -13.59 -5.75 -2.91
N ASN A 48 -13.55 -4.72 -2.06
CA ASN A 48 -13.77 -3.33 -2.47
C ASN A 48 -12.75 -2.33 -1.92
N ALA A 49 -11.72 -2.79 -1.19
CA ALA A 49 -10.72 -1.90 -0.63
C ALA A 49 -9.37 -2.59 -0.47
N LEU A 50 -8.30 -1.85 -0.66
CA LEU A 50 -6.92 -2.32 -0.54
C LEU A 50 -6.15 -1.31 0.30
N GLY A 51 -5.14 -1.77 1.04
CA GLY A 51 -4.27 -0.89 1.81
C GLY A 51 -2.86 -1.44 1.91
N VAL A 52 -1.88 -0.55 1.84
CA VAL A 52 -0.45 -0.81 2.02
C VAL A 52 0.14 0.31 2.87
N CYS A 53 1.07 -0.04 3.75
CA CYS A 53 1.92 0.91 4.44
C CYS A 53 3.30 0.31 4.71
N ASP A 54 4.28 1.20 4.80
CA ASP A 54 5.65 0.90 5.23
C ASP A 54 5.88 1.48 6.63
N GLY A 55 6.36 0.64 7.54
CA GLY A 55 6.73 1.03 8.89
C GLY A 55 8.12 1.66 8.91
N VAL A 56 8.20 2.95 9.24
CA VAL A 56 9.44 3.74 9.10
C VAL A 56 10.54 3.20 10.02
N GLY A 57 11.69 2.82 9.46
CA GLY A 57 12.80 2.22 10.22
C GLY A 57 13.55 3.18 11.17
N GLY A 58 13.23 4.47 11.18
CA GLY A 58 13.91 5.51 11.98
C GLY A 58 13.79 5.36 13.50
N TRP A 59 12.96 4.43 13.98
CA TRP A 59 12.77 4.16 15.42
C TRP A 59 13.81 3.20 16.02
N GLN A 60 14.73 2.67 15.21
CA GLN A 60 15.77 1.75 15.69
C GLN A 60 16.58 2.37 16.84
N GLY A 61 16.67 1.65 17.97
CA GLY A 61 17.39 2.10 19.17
C GLY A 61 16.54 2.88 20.17
N GLN A 62 15.29 3.22 19.86
CA GLN A 62 14.35 3.78 20.83
C GLN A 62 13.68 2.65 21.65
N GLU A 63 13.48 2.91 22.94
CA GLU A 63 12.78 1.98 23.82
C GLU A 63 11.34 1.74 23.34
N ASN A 64 10.92 0.48 23.31
CA ASN A 64 9.61 0.03 22.84
C ASN A 64 9.26 0.41 21.38
N ALA A 65 10.28 0.69 20.55
CA ALA A 65 10.10 0.90 19.12
C ALA A 65 9.56 -0.34 18.41
N ASN A 66 8.43 -0.18 17.70
CA ASN A 66 7.81 -1.21 16.89
C ASN A 66 6.98 -0.60 15.75
N ALA A 67 7.68 -0.13 14.71
CA ALA A 67 7.05 0.44 13.51
C ALA A 67 6.15 -0.58 12.79
N GLY A 68 6.56 -1.85 12.71
CA GLY A 68 5.77 -2.92 12.11
C GLY A 68 4.45 -3.21 12.83
N LEU A 69 4.42 -3.13 14.17
CA LEU A 69 3.18 -3.24 14.93
C LEU A 69 2.26 -2.04 14.69
N PHE A 70 2.82 -0.83 14.61
CA PHE A 70 2.06 0.38 14.29
C PHE A 70 1.42 0.27 12.90
N ALA A 71 2.22 -0.09 11.88
CA ALA A 71 1.78 -0.35 10.51
C ALA A 71 0.65 -1.39 10.46
N ARG A 72 0.84 -2.54 11.12
CA ARG A 72 -0.16 -3.62 11.15
C ARG A 72 -1.46 -3.18 11.79
N LYS A 73 -1.42 -2.48 12.94
CA LYS A 73 -2.60 -1.99 13.64
C LYS A 73 -3.34 -0.95 12.79
N LEU A 74 -2.63 -0.03 12.13
CA LEU A 74 -3.23 0.94 11.23
C LEU A 74 -4.01 0.26 10.10
N MET A 75 -3.38 -0.68 9.38
CA MET A 75 -4.05 -1.42 8.31
C MET A 75 -5.20 -2.29 8.82
N HIS A 76 -5.06 -2.89 10.01
CA HIS A 76 -6.12 -3.64 10.65
C HIS A 76 -7.35 -2.76 10.92
N TYR A 77 -7.16 -1.58 11.50
CA TYR A 77 -8.26 -0.68 11.80
C TYR A 77 -8.88 -0.08 10.54
N CYS A 78 -8.08 0.24 9.51
CA CYS A 78 -8.62 0.63 8.20
C CYS A 78 -9.58 -0.44 7.66
N SER A 79 -9.17 -1.71 7.67
CA SER A 79 -10.03 -2.81 7.24
C SER A 79 -11.25 -3.01 8.16
N ALA A 80 -11.11 -2.85 9.48
CA ALA A 80 -12.20 -3.02 10.44
C ALA A 80 -13.27 -1.93 10.29
N GLU A 81 -12.86 -0.67 10.17
CA GLU A 81 -13.74 0.48 9.92
C GLU A 81 -14.59 0.28 8.66
N LEU A 82 -14.03 -0.35 7.64
CA LEU A 82 -14.75 -0.62 6.39
C LEU A 82 -15.70 -1.82 6.48
N ASP A 83 -15.49 -2.75 7.41
CA ASP A 83 -16.38 -3.90 7.65
C ASP A 83 -17.61 -3.50 8.49
N GLU A 84 -17.46 -2.53 9.38
CA GLU A 84 -18.56 -2.00 10.22
C GLU A 84 -19.54 -1.14 9.42
N ARG A 85 -19.15 -0.68 8.22
CA ARG A 85 -19.98 0.20 7.40
C ARG A 85 -21.00 -0.58 6.55
N PRO A 86 -22.29 -0.20 6.57
CA PRO A 86 -23.29 -0.81 5.71
C PRO A 86 -22.93 -0.63 4.23
N ARG A 87 -23.16 -1.68 3.42
CA ARG A 87 -22.85 -1.64 1.98
C ARG A 87 -23.44 -0.46 1.22
N ALA A 88 -24.61 0.03 1.64
CA ALA A 88 -25.27 1.19 1.02
C ALA A 88 -24.48 2.51 1.19
N THR A 89 -23.59 2.59 2.19
CA THR A 89 -22.78 3.80 2.45
C THR A 89 -21.67 4.01 1.43
N PHE A 90 -21.32 2.99 0.64
CA PHE A 90 -20.34 3.09 -0.45
C PHE A 90 -20.96 3.62 -1.76
N GLY A 91 -22.16 4.22 -1.72
CA GLY A 91 -22.79 4.85 -2.89
C GLY A 91 -22.11 6.15 -3.33
N VAL A 92 -22.49 6.62 -4.52
CA VAL A 92 -22.10 7.95 -5.04
C VAL A 92 -23.22 8.93 -4.73
N GLY A 93 -23.00 9.81 -3.75
CA GLY A 93 -23.84 10.99 -3.52
C GLY A 93 -22.94 12.22 -3.44
N GLY A 94 -23.11 13.18 -4.35
CA GLY A 94 -22.35 14.43 -4.34
C GLY A 94 -22.28 15.08 -2.96
N ASN A 95 -21.16 15.72 -2.64
CA ASN A 95 -20.76 16.45 -1.41
C ASN A 95 -21.15 15.94 0.00
N THR A 96 -22.01 14.95 0.19
CA THR A 96 -22.48 14.52 1.53
C THR A 96 -22.80 13.02 1.65
N GLY A 97 -22.50 12.18 0.64
CA GLY A 97 -22.80 10.75 0.70
C GLY A 97 -21.70 9.87 0.12
N GLY A 98 -20.92 9.23 0.99
CA GLY A 98 -19.96 8.21 0.58
C GLY A 98 -18.88 7.98 1.64
N VAL A 99 -18.17 6.86 1.55
CA VAL A 99 -16.99 6.60 2.39
C VAL A 99 -15.76 7.17 1.69
N PHE A 100 -14.96 7.96 2.40
CA PHE A 100 -13.70 8.49 1.89
C PHE A 100 -12.51 7.78 2.56
N PRO A 101 -11.48 7.36 1.80
CA PRO A 101 -10.31 6.68 2.38
C PRO A 101 -9.61 7.52 3.44
N GLN A 102 -9.58 8.85 3.29
CA GLN A 102 -8.99 9.76 4.26
C GLN A 102 -9.70 9.72 5.62
N GLU A 103 -11.03 9.67 5.64
CA GLU A 103 -11.81 9.52 6.88
C GLU A 103 -11.58 8.15 7.55
N VAL A 104 -11.41 7.10 6.74
CA VAL A 104 -11.09 5.76 7.22
C VAL A 104 -9.71 5.75 7.86
N LEU A 105 -8.74 6.39 7.19
CA LEU A 105 -7.38 6.54 7.70
C LEU A 105 -7.35 7.34 9.00
N GLU A 106 -8.13 8.42 9.10
CA GLU A 106 -8.23 9.23 10.31
C GLU A 106 -8.76 8.44 11.52
N ARG A 107 -9.84 7.68 11.34
CA ARG A 107 -10.39 6.83 12.40
C ARG A 107 -9.44 5.71 12.81
N ALA A 108 -8.81 5.07 11.81
CA ALA A 108 -7.82 4.04 12.05
C ALA A 108 -6.59 4.57 12.80
N TYR A 109 -6.12 5.76 12.43
CA TYR A 109 -5.00 6.44 13.09
C TYR A 109 -5.28 6.69 14.57
N HIS A 110 -6.44 7.24 14.92
CA HIS A 110 -6.81 7.46 16.31
C HIS A 110 -6.85 6.16 17.12
N LYS A 111 -7.46 5.09 16.58
CA LYS A 111 -7.47 3.77 17.24
C LYS A 111 -6.06 3.20 17.43
N THR A 112 -5.18 3.35 16.43
CA THR A 112 -3.78 2.92 16.54
C THR A 112 -3.01 3.71 17.59
N MET A 113 -3.24 5.02 17.69
CA MET A 113 -2.62 5.89 18.70
C MET A 113 -3.06 5.54 20.11
N ASP A 114 -4.36 5.29 20.32
CA ASP A 114 -4.89 4.82 21.60
C ASP A 114 -4.25 3.50 22.02
N ASP A 115 -4.11 2.57 21.08
CA ASP A 115 -3.43 1.29 21.30
C ASP A 115 -1.94 1.45 21.59
N ALA A 116 -1.25 2.34 20.88
CA ALA A 116 0.16 2.64 21.11
C ALA A 116 0.38 3.18 22.53
N GLN A 117 -0.48 4.10 22.97
CA GLN A 117 -0.44 4.64 24.33
C GLN A 117 -0.75 3.55 25.38
N ARG A 118 -1.79 2.75 25.15
CA ARG A 118 -2.24 1.72 26.09
C ARG A 118 -1.24 0.56 26.23
N GLU A 119 -0.62 0.14 25.14
CA GLU A 119 0.33 -0.97 25.09
C GLU A 119 1.78 -0.52 25.30
N GLY A 120 2.05 0.79 25.24
CA GLY A 120 3.35 1.38 25.55
C GLY A 120 4.41 1.20 24.46
N PHE A 121 4.01 1.11 23.18
CA PHE A 121 4.94 1.03 22.04
C PHE A 121 4.95 2.34 21.24
N VAL A 122 6.06 2.57 20.52
CA VAL A 122 6.22 3.73 19.64
C VAL A 122 6.54 3.30 18.22
N GLY A 123 6.16 4.11 17.25
CA GLY A 123 6.33 3.80 15.84
C GLY A 123 5.66 4.82 14.94
N SER A 124 5.98 4.75 13.65
CA SER A 124 5.33 5.50 12.58
C SER A 124 5.31 4.69 11.29
N THR A 125 4.45 5.08 10.37
CA THR A 125 4.24 4.39 9.10
C THR A 125 3.70 5.34 8.04
N THR A 126 3.97 5.06 6.77
CA THR A 126 3.25 5.66 5.63
C THR A 126 1.83 5.08 5.56
N ALA A 127 0.98 5.55 4.64
CA ALA A 127 -0.35 4.98 4.45
C ALA A 127 -0.90 5.23 3.06
N LEU A 128 -1.23 4.15 2.35
CA LEU A 128 -1.88 4.19 1.06
C LEU A 128 -3.14 3.32 1.08
N LEU A 129 -4.30 3.92 0.79
CA LEU A 129 -5.59 3.26 0.75
C LEU A 129 -6.26 3.47 -0.60
N ALA A 130 -6.86 2.41 -1.14
CA ALA A 130 -7.70 2.46 -2.33
C ALA A 130 -9.07 1.83 -2.05
N LEU A 131 -10.15 2.54 -2.38
CA LEU A 131 -11.53 2.14 -2.11
C LEU A 131 -12.36 2.23 -3.39
N LEU A 132 -12.97 1.11 -3.78
CA LEU A 132 -13.91 1.03 -4.88
C LEU A 132 -15.34 1.20 -4.35
N THR A 133 -16.01 2.25 -4.84
CA THR A 133 -17.39 2.57 -4.48
C THR A 133 -18.38 1.82 -5.39
N ASN A 134 -19.65 1.77 -4.96
CA ASN A 134 -20.73 1.14 -5.73
C ASN A 134 -21.07 1.89 -7.04
N GLY A 135 -20.56 3.11 -7.24
CA GLY A 135 -20.72 3.87 -8.49
C GLY A 135 -19.49 3.85 -9.38
N ASN A 136 -18.65 2.81 -9.26
CA ASN A 136 -17.43 2.61 -10.05
C ASN A 136 -16.41 3.75 -9.91
N GLU A 137 -16.44 4.47 -8.78
CA GLU A 137 -15.40 5.44 -8.46
C GLU A 137 -14.36 4.77 -7.56
N LEU A 138 -13.11 4.80 -7.99
CA LEU A 138 -11.94 4.42 -7.21
C LEU A 138 -11.41 5.66 -6.51
N ARG A 139 -11.53 5.67 -5.18
CA ARG A 139 -11.03 6.73 -4.30
C ARG A 139 -9.73 6.29 -3.66
N ILE A 140 -8.74 7.16 -3.64
CA ILE A 140 -7.40 6.86 -3.11
C ILE A 140 -7.04 7.92 -2.07
N ALA A 141 -6.42 7.49 -0.97
CA ALA A 141 -5.69 8.39 -0.08
C ALA A 141 -4.24 7.90 0.03
N ASN A 142 -3.26 8.77 -0.24
CA ASN A 142 -1.84 8.48 -0.11
C ASN A 142 -1.18 9.45 0.89
N LEU A 143 -0.43 8.91 1.84
CA LEU A 143 0.42 9.65 2.76
C LEU A 143 1.77 8.95 2.87
N GLY A 144 2.83 9.63 2.43
CA GLY A 144 4.17 9.06 2.28
C GLY A 144 4.51 8.64 0.85
N ASP A 145 5.41 7.68 0.71
CA ASP A 145 6.05 7.24 -0.54
C ASP A 145 5.66 5.83 -0.98
N CYS A 146 4.65 5.23 -0.34
CA CYS A 146 3.91 4.13 -0.97
C CYS A 146 3.33 4.58 -2.31
N GLY A 147 3.27 3.67 -3.27
CA GLY A 147 2.84 3.96 -4.64
C GLY A 147 1.67 3.09 -5.09
N LEU A 148 0.74 3.71 -5.81
CA LEU A 148 -0.34 3.06 -6.55
C LEU A 148 -0.25 3.48 -8.02
N VAL A 149 -0.28 2.49 -8.90
CA VAL A 149 -0.48 2.69 -10.35
C VAL A 149 -1.74 1.98 -10.81
N VAL A 150 -2.43 2.59 -11.78
CA VAL A 150 -3.56 1.97 -12.49
C VAL A 150 -3.14 1.75 -13.94
N ILE A 151 -3.28 0.51 -14.39
CA ILE A 151 -2.97 0.08 -15.75
C ILE A 151 -4.27 -0.34 -16.43
N ARG A 152 -4.54 0.26 -17.59
CA ARG A 152 -5.70 -0.05 -18.43
C ARG A 152 -5.24 -0.41 -19.82
N GLN A 153 -5.67 -1.57 -20.31
CA GLN A 153 -5.29 -2.06 -21.65
C GLN A 153 -3.78 -2.07 -21.90
N GLY A 154 -2.99 -2.32 -20.86
CA GLY A 154 -1.54 -2.37 -20.93
C GLY A 154 -0.83 -1.02 -20.94
N GLU A 155 -1.51 0.08 -20.61
CA GLU A 155 -0.93 1.43 -20.48
C GLU A 155 -1.21 2.01 -19.09
N PHE A 156 -0.30 2.84 -18.57
CA PHE A 156 -0.53 3.57 -17.33
C PHE A 156 -1.58 4.66 -17.53
N VAL A 157 -2.63 4.65 -16.71
CA VAL A 157 -3.67 5.70 -16.72
C VAL A 157 -3.63 6.60 -15.49
N PHE A 158 -3.01 6.13 -14.40
CA PHE A 158 -2.87 6.89 -13.18
C PHE A 158 -1.66 6.39 -12.37
N ARG A 159 -1.02 7.32 -11.65
CA ARG A 159 0.02 7.06 -10.66
C ARG A 159 -0.14 8.05 -9.50
N THR A 160 0.04 7.59 -8.27
CA THR A 160 0.14 8.48 -7.10
C THR A 160 1.48 9.20 -7.07
N GLU A 161 1.45 10.47 -6.67
CA GLU A 161 2.66 11.22 -6.35
C GLU A 161 3.11 10.89 -4.91
N GLU A 162 4.42 10.69 -4.75
CA GLU A 162 5.07 10.47 -3.47
C GLU A 162 5.03 11.75 -2.62
N GLN A 163 4.75 11.60 -1.33
CA GLN A 163 4.83 12.69 -0.36
C GLN A 163 6.07 12.52 0.50
N VAL A 164 7.05 13.41 0.31
CA VAL A 164 8.29 13.42 1.08
C VAL A 164 8.59 14.82 1.63
N HIS A 165 9.10 14.88 2.86
CA HIS A 165 9.64 16.12 3.43
C HIS A 165 11.02 16.43 2.85
N SER A 166 11.81 15.38 2.61
CA SER A 166 13.11 15.41 1.94
C SER A 166 13.43 14.02 1.37
N PHE A 167 14.49 13.90 0.56
CA PHE A 167 14.91 12.61 0.02
C PHE A 167 15.00 11.52 1.10
N ASN A 168 14.30 10.39 0.87
CA ASN A 168 14.23 9.25 1.79
C ASN A 168 13.71 9.61 3.20
N TYR A 169 12.87 10.65 3.30
CA TYR A 169 12.15 11.03 4.51
C TYR A 169 10.68 11.30 4.18
N PRO A 170 9.83 10.26 4.17
CA PRO A 170 8.43 10.38 3.79
C PRO A 170 7.59 11.03 4.87
N TYR A 171 6.46 11.59 4.43
CA TYR A 171 5.35 11.88 5.33
C TYR A 171 4.90 10.58 6.01
N GLN A 172 4.58 10.65 7.30
CA GLN A 172 4.33 9.45 8.10
C GLN A 172 3.38 9.73 9.26
N LEU A 173 2.50 8.77 9.57
CA LEU A 173 1.62 8.79 10.73
C LEU A 173 2.26 8.02 11.88
N GLY A 174 2.28 8.56 13.09
CA GLY A 174 2.94 7.88 14.20
C GLY A 174 2.93 8.61 15.52
N THR A 175 3.41 7.92 16.55
CA THR A 175 3.44 8.39 17.94
C THR A 175 4.21 9.69 18.18
N ALA A 176 5.21 10.00 17.35
CA ALA A 176 5.96 11.27 17.39
C ALA A 176 5.97 12.00 16.04
N ALA A 177 5.15 11.54 15.09
CA ALA A 177 5.06 12.19 13.79
C ALA A 177 4.23 13.48 13.88
N GLN A 178 4.63 14.50 13.15
CA GLN A 178 3.88 15.76 13.06
C GLN A 178 2.76 15.69 12.02
N ASP A 179 2.86 14.74 11.08
CA ASP A 179 1.89 14.60 10.00
C ASP A 179 0.59 14.03 10.52
N THR A 180 -0.50 14.46 9.90
CA THR A 180 -1.86 14.01 10.24
C THR A 180 -2.52 13.43 9.00
N PRO A 181 -3.54 12.56 9.17
CA PRO A 181 -4.30 12.02 8.04
C PRO A 181 -4.93 13.09 7.14
N ALA A 182 -5.10 14.31 7.66
CA ALA A 182 -5.57 15.48 6.90
C ALA A 182 -4.62 15.88 5.75
N LEU A 183 -3.34 15.53 5.82
CA LEU A 183 -2.32 15.83 4.81
C LEU A 183 -2.26 14.82 3.66
N ALA A 184 -2.99 13.70 3.77
CA ALA A 184 -3.01 12.69 2.72
C ALA A 184 -3.54 13.27 1.40
N HIS A 185 -2.84 13.01 0.29
CA HIS A 185 -3.36 13.32 -1.03
C HIS A 185 -4.56 12.44 -1.34
N ALA A 186 -5.66 13.06 -1.75
CA ALA A 186 -6.88 12.37 -2.12
C ALA A 186 -7.07 12.41 -3.64
N PHE A 187 -7.33 11.24 -4.24
CA PHE A 187 -7.60 11.11 -5.67
C PHE A 187 -8.91 10.37 -5.89
N ALA A 188 -9.61 10.70 -6.98
CA ALA A 188 -10.80 9.99 -7.42
C ALA A 188 -10.75 9.80 -8.93
N LEU A 189 -10.95 8.56 -9.38
CA LEU A 189 -10.99 8.20 -10.79
C LEU A 189 -12.10 7.20 -11.06
N HIS A 190 -12.59 7.17 -12.30
CA HIS A 190 -13.57 6.17 -12.72
C HIS A 190 -12.88 4.85 -13.03
N ALA A 191 -13.24 3.81 -12.28
CA ALA A 191 -12.77 2.45 -12.46
C ALA A 191 -13.54 1.77 -13.60
N HIS A 192 -12.82 1.01 -14.42
CA HIS A 192 -13.40 0.24 -15.50
C HIS A 192 -13.11 -1.25 -15.27
N HIS A 193 -14.02 -2.11 -15.72
CA HIS A 193 -13.78 -3.55 -15.78
C HIS A 193 -12.46 -3.82 -16.53
N GLY A 194 -11.60 -4.65 -15.92
CA GLY A 194 -10.29 -5.01 -16.45
C GLY A 194 -9.15 -4.06 -16.07
N ASP A 195 -9.42 -2.96 -15.34
CA ASP A 195 -8.36 -2.14 -14.75
C ASP A 195 -7.53 -2.97 -13.77
N ILE A 196 -6.20 -2.77 -13.82
CA ILE A 196 -5.25 -3.43 -12.94
C ILE A 196 -4.64 -2.38 -12.02
N LEU A 197 -4.78 -2.59 -10.73
CA LEU A 197 -4.17 -1.77 -9.69
C LEU A 197 -2.94 -2.52 -9.18
N VAL A 198 -1.80 -1.83 -9.13
CA VAL A 198 -0.60 -2.31 -8.44
C VAL A 198 -0.30 -1.31 -7.34
N MET A 199 -0.39 -1.76 -6.09
CA MET A 199 -0.06 -0.99 -4.89
C MET A 199 1.14 -1.63 -4.23
N ALA A 200 2.15 -0.84 -3.88
CA ALA A 200 3.31 -1.35 -3.18
C ALA A 200 3.97 -0.31 -2.27
N SER A 201 4.76 -0.79 -1.30
CA SER A 201 5.70 0.02 -0.53
C SER A 201 6.90 0.46 -1.36
N ASP A 202 7.69 1.38 -0.82
CA ASP A 202 8.92 1.89 -1.43
C ASP A 202 9.93 0.77 -1.72
N GLY A 203 9.92 -0.33 -0.95
CA GLY A 203 10.74 -1.52 -1.23
C GLY A 203 10.58 -2.10 -2.64
N VAL A 204 9.45 -1.85 -3.32
CA VAL A 204 9.33 -2.10 -4.77
C VAL A 204 9.72 -0.87 -5.58
N TRP A 205 9.13 0.30 -5.29
CA TRP A 205 9.28 1.49 -6.13
C TRP A 205 10.70 2.06 -6.17
N ASP A 206 11.51 1.78 -5.16
CA ASP A 206 12.93 2.13 -5.10
C ASP A 206 13.82 1.16 -5.89
N ASN A 207 13.32 -0.03 -6.22
CA ASN A 207 14.11 -1.13 -6.78
C ASN A 207 13.65 -1.58 -8.17
N VAL A 208 12.39 -1.36 -8.54
CA VAL A 208 11.79 -1.82 -9.80
C VAL A 208 11.37 -0.61 -10.63
N PHE A 209 11.86 -0.54 -11.87
CA PHE A 209 11.43 0.49 -12.82
C PHE A 209 9.99 0.26 -13.27
N GLU A 210 9.27 1.34 -13.57
CA GLU A 210 7.87 1.27 -13.98
C GLU A 210 7.69 0.50 -15.29
N GLU A 211 8.66 0.61 -16.20
CA GLU A 211 8.69 -0.14 -17.44
C GLU A 211 8.74 -1.65 -17.19
N ASP A 212 9.45 -2.07 -16.13
CA ASP A 212 9.49 -3.46 -15.71
C ASP A 212 8.18 -3.92 -15.08
N VAL A 213 7.55 -3.09 -14.24
CA VAL A 213 6.20 -3.38 -13.71
C VAL A 213 5.20 -3.58 -14.86
N LEU A 214 5.20 -2.67 -15.84
CA LEU A 214 4.30 -2.75 -16.99
C LEU A 214 4.57 -4.00 -17.83
N ARG A 215 5.85 -4.37 -18.01
CA ARG A 215 6.24 -5.59 -18.70
C ARG A 215 5.74 -6.85 -17.97
N ILE A 216 5.93 -6.94 -16.64
CA ILE A 216 5.44 -8.05 -15.82
C ILE A 216 3.92 -8.17 -15.98
N VAL A 217 3.20 -7.06 -15.90
CA VAL A 217 1.74 -7.03 -16.08
C VAL A 217 1.35 -7.54 -17.46
N ARG A 218 1.97 -7.03 -18.54
CA ARG A 218 1.68 -7.46 -19.92
C ARG A 218 1.96 -8.95 -20.15
N GLU A 219 3.02 -9.49 -19.59
CA GLU A 219 3.39 -10.92 -19.70
C GLU A 219 2.33 -11.85 -19.07
N HIS A 220 1.64 -11.39 -18.03
CA HIS A 220 0.68 -12.20 -17.28
C HIS A 220 -0.78 -11.99 -17.69
N VAL A 221 -1.14 -10.81 -18.19
CA VAL A 221 -2.49 -10.52 -18.72
C VAL A 221 -2.84 -11.43 -19.92
N GLY A 222 -1.85 -11.91 -20.68
CA GLY A 222 -2.07 -12.80 -21.83
C GLY A 222 -2.26 -14.30 -21.52
N ARG A 223 -1.92 -14.77 -20.31
CA ARG A 223 -1.87 -16.22 -19.99
C ARG A 223 -3.00 -16.70 -19.08
N THR A 224 -3.62 -15.79 -18.33
CA THR A 224 -4.87 -15.88 -17.55
C THR A 224 -4.74 -14.73 -16.54
N CYS A 225 -5.69 -13.80 -16.49
CA CYS A 225 -5.61 -12.59 -15.66
C CYS A 225 -5.66 -12.90 -14.15
N GLN A 226 -4.64 -13.55 -13.58
CA GLN A 226 -4.59 -13.91 -12.17
C GLN A 226 -3.73 -12.90 -11.40
N PRO A 227 -4.28 -12.21 -10.38
CA PRO A 227 -3.51 -11.27 -9.57
C PRO A 227 -2.32 -11.92 -8.83
N THR A 228 -2.36 -13.24 -8.63
CA THR A 228 -1.34 -14.04 -7.95
C THR A 228 0.03 -14.01 -8.63
N SER A 229 0.05 -14.13 -9.95
CA SER A 229 1.30 -14.16 -10.71
C SER A 229 1.98 -12.79 -10.74
N HIS A 230 1.19 -11.72 -10.77
CA HIS A 230 1.65 -10.34 -10.76
C HIS A 230 2.35 -10.02 -9.44
N CYS A 231 1.68 -10.23 -8.31
CA CYS A 231 2.28 -9.99 -6.98
C CYS A 231 3.59 -10.76 -6.79
N ARG A 232 3.63 -12.03 -7.25
CA ARG A 232 4.85 -12.85 -7.17
C ARG A 232 5.99 -12.28 -8.01
N GLY A 233 5.69 -11.83 -9.23
CA GLY A 233 6.68 -11.20 -10.12
C GLY A 233 7.21 -9.89 -9.54
N ASP A 234 6.33 -9.01 -9.09
CA ASP A 234 6.69 -7.69 -8.54
C ASP A 234 7.50 -7.83 -7.25
N CYS A 235 7.07 -8.69 -6.30
CA CYS A 235 7.85 -8.95 -5.09
C CYS A 235 9.21 -9.60 -5.39
N ALA A 236 9.26 -10.59 -6.29
CA ALA A 236 10.52 -11.27 -6.61
C ALA A 236 11.52 -10.32 -7.30
N ASN A 237 11.04 -9.45 -8.18
CA ASN A 237 11.88 -8.45 -8.83
C ASN A 237 12.32 -7.36 -7.84
N GLY A 238 11.42 -6.88 -6.98
CA GLY A 238 11.78 -5.93 -5.92
C GLY A 238 12.84 -6.50 -4.99
N GLN A 239 12.68 -7.75 -4.56
CA GLN A 239 13.68 -8.44 -3.73
C GLN A 239 15.01 -8.58 -4.46
N GLY A 240 15.00 -9.13 -5.68
CA GLY A 240 16.21 -9.40 -6.45
C GLY A 240 16.99 -8.12 -6.76
N ALA A 241 16.28 -7.05 -7.12
CA ALA A 241 16.89 -5.73 -7.37
C ALA A 241 17.37 -5.06 -6.08
N GLY A 242 16.62 -5.16 -4.98
CA GLY A 242 17.01 -4.61 -3.67
C GLY A 242 18.22 -5.29 -3.02
N GLU A 243 18.50 -6.56 -3.35
CA GLU A 243 19.70 -7.29 -2.94
C GLU A 243 20.89 -7.09 -3.91
N ASP A 244 20.65 -6.52 -5.10
CA ASP A 244 21.69 -6.29 -6.11
C ASP A 244 22.48 -5.00 -5.84
N THR A 245 23.65 -5.18 -5.23
CA THR A 245 24.62 -4.09 -4.95
C THR A 245 25.27 -3.46 -6.20
N ARG A 246 25.04 -3.99 -7.40
CA ARG A 246 25.66 -3.52 -8.64
C ARG A 246 24.65 -3.09 -9.70
N GLY A 247 23.40 -3.53 -9.58
CA GLY A 247 22.30 -3.17 -10.48
C GLY A 247 21.92 -1.70 -10.36
N ALA A 248 21.46 -1.13 -11.47
CA ALA A 248 20.86 0.20 -11.44
C ALA A 248 19.46 0.09 -10.83
N SER A 249 19.15 0.99 -9.90
CA SER A 249 17.83 1.08 -9.26
C SER A 249 17.22 2.48 -9.43
N PRO A 250 15.88 2.60 -9.38
CA PRO A 250 15.22 3.89 -9.25
C PRO A 250 15.78 4.72 -8.09
N PHE A 251 16.03 4.11 -6.94
CA PHE A 251 16.58 4.78 -5.76
C PHE A 251 17.99 5.32 -6.01
N GLN A 252 18.89 4.52 -6.57
CA GLN A 252 20.22 4.99 -6.97
C GLN A 252 20.12 6.22 -7.89
N SER A 253 19.22 6.16 -8.88
CA SER A 253 19.03 7.24 -9.85
C SER A 253 18.47 8.51 -9.20
N ARG A 254 17.66 8.38 -8.14
CA ARG A 254 17.15 9.50 -7.33
C ARG A 254 18.25 10.06 -6.42
N ALA A 255 18.97 9.21 -5.70
CA ALA A 255 20.08 9.61 -4.82
C ALA A 255 21.14 10.42 -5.56
N LEU A 256 21.53 9.98 -6.76
CA LEU A 256 22.50 10.70 -7.60
C LEU A 256 22.01 12.09 -8.04
N ARG A 257 20.70 12.25 -8.30
CA ARG A 257 20.11 13.55 -8.64
C ARG A 257 20.09 14.52 -7.45
N GLU A 258 19.96 13.98 -6.24
CA GLU A 258 20.08 14.73 -4.98
C GLU A 258 21.55 15.01 -4.59
N GLY A 259 22.52 14.58 -5.42
CA GLY A 259 23.95 14.78 -5.15
C GLY A 259 24.53 13.80 -4.15
N LEU A 260 23.81 12.72 -3.82
CA LEU A 260 24.27 11.65 -2.92
C LEU A 260 24.84 10.49 -3.73
N TYR A 261 26.01 10.01 -3.34
CA TYR A 261 26.56 8.79 -3.93
C TYR A 261 25.87 7.57 -3.33
N TYR A 262 25.19 6.80 -4.17
CA TYR A 262 24.59 5.50 -3.83
C TYR A 262 24.78 4.54 -5.01
N GLN A 263 24.92 3.25 -4.73
CA GLN A 263 25.12 2.22 -5.75
C GLN A 263 24.35 0.96 -5.37
N GLY A 264 23.60 0.40 -6.34
CA GLY A 264 22.80 -0.80 -6.14
C GLY A 264 21.34 -0.52 -5.79
N GLY A 265 20.61 -1.58 -5.47
CA GLY A 265 19.28 -1.49 -4.87
C GLY A 265 19.30 -1.12 -3.38
N LYS A 266 18.12 -0.72 -2.90
CA LYS A 266 17.84 -0.44 -1.49
C LYS A 266 17.19 -1.67 -0.88
N THR A 267 17.91 -2.38 0.00
CA THR A 267 17.34 -3.53 0.71
C THR A 267 16.25 -3.09 1.66
N ASP A 268 15.00 -3.43 1.34
CA ASP A 268 13.84 -3.07 2.16
C ASP A 268 12.81 -4.19 2.33
N ASP A 269 11.87 -3.95 3.26
CA ASP A 269 10.66 -4.74 3.38
C ASP A 269 9.76 -4.44 2.17
N ILE A 270 8.95 -5.42 1.78
CA ILE A 270 8.13 -5.29 0.57
C ILE A 270 6.71 -5.75 0.90
N ALA A 271 5.75 -4.89 0.66
CA ALA A 271 4.34 -5.23 0.59
C ALA A 271 3.82 -4.89 -0.81
N VAL A 272 3.23 -5.86 -1.49
CA VAL A 272 2.60 -5.67 -2.80
C VAL A 272 1.18 -6.21 -2.79
N VAL A 273 0.24 -5.41 -3.28
CA VAL A 273 -1.14 -5.78 -3.50
C VAL A 273 -1.48 -5.50 -4.96
N VAL A 274 -1.84 -6.55 -5.70
CA VAL A 274 -2.35 -6.41 -7.09
C VAL A 274 -3.82 -6.77 -7.11
N ALA A 275 -4.62 -5.93 -7.77
CA ALA A 275 -6.03 -6.17 -7.97
C ALA A 275 -6.45 -5.96 -9.43
N VAL A 276 -7.38 -6.78 -9.89
CA VAL A 276 -8.07 -6.62 -11.16
C VAL A 276 -9.52 -6.25 -10.85
N VAL A 277 -9.99 -5.15 -11.43
CA VAL A 277 -11.38 -4.71 -11.33
C VAL A 277 -12.24 -5.63 -12.21
N ARG A 278 -13.29 -6.22 -11.63
CA ARG A 278 -14.19 -7.18 -12.28
C ARG A 278 -15.64 -6.94 -11.87
N ASP A 279 -16.57 -7.45 -12.66
CA ASP A 279 -18.00 -7.47 -12.33
C ASP A 279 -18.34 -8.49 -11.22
#